data_AF-A0A6J4XV21-F1
#
_entry.id   AF-A0A6J4XV21-F1
#
_cell.length_a   1.000
_cell.length_b   1.000
_cell.length_c   1.000
_cell.angle_alpha   90.00
_cell.angle_beta   90.00
_cell.angle_gamma   90.00
#
_symmetry.space_group_name_H-M   'P 1'
#
loop_
_entity.id
_entity.type
_entity.pdbx_description
1 polymer ?
#
loop_
_entity_poly.entity_id
_entity_poly.type
_entity_poly.pdbx_seq_one_letter_code
_entity_poly.pdbx_strand_id
1 'polypeptide(L)'
;MAQPEGQFDVTGQVAFKENPQGFEGYIKFYLNELYLTGVYHDSTDVSIKFSDFNSKLFETSKMAEGDYTFKVEADARNGATITSSVTARIAKIDPLQNQGAESGDCKTVTFTANPINFATGNKYQRQTDIVLTGPGLPLAFVRHYNSQFAFDGAFGHGWTGAYSENISATADSIVLRQSDGRHVHFIDDGTGRYLTATDRVRTFEAHSNGYTLTEPGGVKKTFDPSGLLIRIEDTIGNTQTIIQTDGSISRVSDNFGRTLDFQYNSDGRLSVLTTPVGSFTYSYDALGNLDRVDNPDTNFKTYIYDDPKDPHNLTGITDENGIRSLTVTYDDQDRALTSALAGGAKRVTVDYQNHFQRSVTDSLGNKTTFQLHVSKGIARVVSSAGAGCASCLASLGEFHDLNDRLLIDATIDAEENRVGYTYNDRGRILTKTEAIGTPHERTTGYSWHPQFDKIASVTRSSVAHAGQTTTTSFEYDPAGNLLTVSTTGFDGTNPVGRTISYTYNANGQVLTADGPRSDVADVITFDYYPNDAGEGLNRGRLH
;
A
#
# COMPACT_ATOMS: atom_id res chain seq x y z
N MET A 1 9.08 -21.42 -4.67
CA MET A 1 10.23 -20.58 -5.12
C MET A 1 9.81 -19.91 -6.42
N ALA A 2 9.38 -18.65 -6.36
CA ALA A 2 8.98 -17.91 -7.56
C ALA A 2 10.21 -17.62 -8.43
N GLN A 3 10.11 -17.92 -9.72
CA GLN A 3 11.11 -17.52 -10.70
C GLN A 3 11.14 -15.98 -10.72
N PRO A 4 12.32 -15.33 -10.62
CA PRO A 4 12.38 -13.89 -10.82
C PRO A 4 11.92 -13.58 -12.25
N GLU A 5 10.99 -12.64 -12.42
CA GLU A 5 10.76 -11.96 -13.69
C GLU A 5 12.01 -11.10 -14.00
N GLY A 6 13.10 -11.76 -14.39
CA GLY A 6 14.35 -11.14 -14.75
C GLY A 6 14.33 -10.77 -16.22
N GLN A 7 13.85 -9.57 -16.56
CA GLN A 7 14.23 -8.92 -17.81
C GLN A 7 14.62 -7.46 -17.52
N PHE A 8 15.90 -7.16 -17.81
CA PHE A 8 16.50 -5.82 -17.78
C PHE A 8 15.58 -4.84 -18.51
N ASP A 9 15.20 -3.71 -17.90
CA ASP A 9 15.06 -2.49 -18.67
C ASP A 9 16.11 -1.49 -18.22
N VAL A 10 17.06 -1.21 -19.10
CA VAL A 10 17.99 -0.10 -18.97
C VAL A 10 17.52 0.96 -19.94
N THR A 11 16.63 1.84 -19.50
CA THR A 11 16.27 3.02 -20.27
C THR A 11 17.37 4.06 -20.08
N GLY A 12 18.39 4.02 -20.92
CA GLY A 12 19.35 5.09 -21.07
C GLY A 12 19.52 5.42 -22.55
N GLN A 13 19.13 6.62 -22.96
CA GLN A 13 19.50 7.14 -24.27
C GLN A 13 20.90 7.75 -24.16
N VAL A 14 21.86 7.18 -24.88
CA VAL A 14 23.14 7.84 -25.13
C VAL A 14 22.99 8.58 -26.46
N ALA A 15 23.04 9.92 -26.42
CA ALA A 15 23.16 10.75 -27.61
C ALA A 15 24.63 11.10 -27.81
N PHE A 16 25.15 10.85 -29.01
CA PHE A 16 26.54 11.16 -29.36
C PHE A 16 26.63 12.61 -29.85
N LYS A 17 27.73 13.31 -29.55
CA LYS A 17 28.00 14.64 -30.14
C LYS A 17 28.65 14.47 -31.51
N GLU A 18 28.23 15.28 -32.48
CA GLU A 18 28.71 15.30 -33.86
C GLU A 18 30.24 15.19 -33.98
N ASN A 19 30.70 14.28 -34.85
CA ASN A 19 32.07 14.29 -35.38
C ASN A 19 31.99 14.36 -36.93
N PRO A 20 32.60 15.36 -37.59
CA PRO A 20 32.40 15.64 -39.03
C PRO A 20 32.93 14.58 -40.03
N GLN A 21 33.33 13.39 -39.59
CA GLN A 21 33.95 12.36 -40.44
C GLN A 21 33.11 11.09 -40.65
N GLY A 22 31.96 10.93 -39.98
CA GLY A 22 31.15 9.71 -40.05
C GLY A 22 31.78 8.52 -39.30
N PHE A 23 30.99 7.75 -38.56
CA PHE A 23 31.48 6.57 -37.84
C PHE A 23 31.04 5.28 -38.55
N GLU A 24 32.01 4.50 -39.04
CA GLU A 24 31.90 3.04 -39.20
C GLU A 24 32.66 2.40 -38.02
N GLY A 25 31.98 1.62 -37.16
CA GLY A 25 32.61 1.12 -35.93
C GLY A 25 31.84 0.06 -35.14
N TYR A 26 32.44 -0.42 -34.05
CA TYR A 26 31.82 -1.36 -33.10
C TYR A 26 31.49 -0.67 -31.79
N ILE A 27 30.35 -1.02 -31.19
CA ILE A 27 29.97 -0.57 -29.85
C ILE A 27 30.10 -1.71 -28.85
N LYS A 28 30.76 -1.41 -27.72
CA LYS A 28 31.01 -2.32 -26.62
C LYS A 28 30.37 -1.81 -25.33
N PHE A 29 29.75 -2.72 -24.58
CA PHE A 29 29.20 -2.45 -23.24
C PHE A 29 29.99 -3.25 -22.22
N TYR A 30 30.55 -2.57 -21.23
CA TYR A 30 31.33 -3.18 -20.16
C TYR A 30 30.59 -3.09 -18.84
N LEU A 31 30.58 -4.19 -18.10
CA LEU A 31 30.26 -4.22 -16.69
C LEU A 31 31.38 -4.98 -15.97
N ASN A 32 32.17 -4.26 -15.18
CA ASN A 32 33.44 -4.77 -14.64
C ASN A 32 34.37 -5.27 -15.79
N GLU A 33 34.90 -6.49 -15.72
CA GLU A 33 35.74 -7.07 -16.79
C GLU A 33 34.95 -7.82 -17.88
N LEU A 34 33.63 -7.93 -17.74
CA LEU A 34 32.76 -8.54 -18.75
C LEU A 34 32.37 -7.49 -19.79
N TYR A 35 32.43 -7.86 -21.06
CA TYR A 35 32.00 -6.98 -22.14
C TYR A 35 31.10 -7.69 -23.16
N LEU A 36 30.15 -6.92 -23.71
CA LEU A 36 29.37 -7.27 -24.89
C LEU A 36 29.90 -6.48 -26.08
N THR A 37 29.99 -7.13 -27.24
CA THR A 37 30.30 -6.49 -28.52
C THR A 37 29.19 -6.89 -29.48
N GLY A 38 28.49 -5.94 -30.10
CA GLY A 38 27.25 -6.37 -30.76
C GLY A 38 26.65 -5.55 -31.89
N VAL A 39 26.95 -4.25 -32.06
CA VAL A 39 26.24 -3.49 -33.09
C VAL A 39 27.18 -2.67 -33.94
N TYR A 40 27.16 -2.98 -35.24
CA TYR A 40 27.79 -2.20 -36.29
C TYR A 40 26.82 -1.10 -36.72
N HIS A 41 27.28 0.14 -36.71
CA HIS A 41 26.50 1.28 -37.16
C HIS A 41 27.32 2.13 -38.14
N ASP A 42 26.60 2.72 -39.09
CA ASP A 42 27.11 3.61 -40.16
C ASP A 42 26.42 4.99 -40.08
N SER A 43 26.23 5.49 -38.84
CA SER A 43 25.53 6.75 -38.56
C SER A 43 26.31 7.60 -37.57
N THR A 44 26.19 8.92 -37.71
CA THR A 44 26.76 9.92 -36.79
C THR A 44 25.96 10.03 -35.49
N ASP A 45 24.67 9.71 -35.52
CA ASP A 45 23.77 9.64 -34.36
C ASP A 45 23.25 8.22 -34.20
N VAL A 46 23.56 7.63 -33.06
CA VAL A 46 23.22 6.25 -32.74
C VAL A 46 22.55 6.26 -31.36
N SER A 47 21.29 5.84 -31.28
CA SER A 47 20.63 5.60 -30.01
C SER A 47 20.44 4.09 -29.89
N ILE A 48 21.04 3.49 -28.86
CA ILE A 48 20.99 2.03 -28.67
C ILE A 48 20.36 1.75 -27.32
N LYS A 49 19.41 0.83 -27.31
CA LYS A 49 18.84 0.28 -26.10
C LYS A 49 19.66 -0.94 -25.69
N PHE A 50 19.81 -1.16 -24.38
CA PHE A 50 20.46 -2.38 -23.90
C PHE A 50 19.74 -3.66 -24.36
N SER A 51 18.41 -3.58 -24.56
CA SER A 51 17.59 -4.66 -25.13
C SER A 51 17.95 -5.02 -26.58
N ASP A 52 18.68 -4.16 -27.30
CA ASP A 52 19.18 -4.46 -28.65
C ASP A 52 20.36 -5.45 -28.60
N PHE A 53 20.94 -5.71 -27.42
CA PHE A 53 21.98 -6.71 -27.21
C PHE A 53 21.38 -8.06 -26.81
N ASN A 54 21.38 -8.99 -27.75
CA ASN A 54 20.97 -10.37 -27.48
C ASN A 54 22.12 -11.13 -26.79
N SER A 55 22.18 -11.15 -25.45
CA SER A 55 23.21 -11.94 -24.78
C SER A 55 22.74 -12.64 -23.50
N LYS A 56 23.18 -13.89 -23.36
CA LYS A 56 23.09 -14.73 -22.16
C LYS A 56 24.17 -14.42 -21.11
N LEU A 57 25.00 -13.39 -21.33
CA LEU A 57 26.20 -13.12 -20.52
C LEU A 57 25.89 -12.43 -19.19
N PHE A 58 24.77 -11.70 -19.11
CA PHE A 58 24.27 -11.09 -17.87
C PHE A 58 23.00 -11.82 -17.41
N GLU A 59 23.16 -12.90 -16.64
CA GLU A 59 22.03 -13.53 -15.96
C GLU A 59 21.55 -12.63 -14.80
N THR A 60 20.63 -11.70 -15.08
CA THR A 60 20.02 -10.78 -14.10
C THR A 60 19.47 -11.46 -12.87
N SER A 61 18.94 -12.68 -13.04
CA SER A 61 18.42 -13.49 -11.95
C SER A 61 19.48 -13.74 -10.88
N LYS A 62 20.76 -13.79 -11.26
CA LYS A 62 21.93 -13.98 -10.38
C LYS A 62 22.60 -12.68 -9.93
N MET A 63 22.25 -11.54 -10.51
CA MET A 63 22.79 -10.25 -10.09
C MET A 63 22.05 -9.75 -8.83
N ALA A 64 22.80 -9.07 -7.96
CA ALA A 64 22.24 -8.39 -6.79
C ALA A 64 21.41 -7.17 -7.24
N GLU A 65 20.46 -6.74 -6.41
CA GLU A 65 19.80 -5.45 -6.66
C GLU A 65 20.79 -4.30 -6.49
N GLY A 66 20.61 -3.25 -7.28
CA GLY A 66 21.44 -2.06 -7.20
C GLY A 66 21.68 -1.39 -8.54
N ASP A 67 22.44 -0.30 -8.49
CA ASP A 67 22.83 0.46 -9.65
C ASP A 67 24.12 -0.10 -10.23
N TYR A 68 24.06 -0.43 -11.51
CA TYR A 68 25.16 -0.95 -12.30
C TYR A 68 25.49 0.09 -13.36
N THR A 69 26.69 0.68 -13.25
CA THR A 69 27.17 1.61 -14.25
C THR A 69 27.93 0.84 -15.32
N PHE A 70 27.36 0.82 -16.51
CA PHE A 70 27.97 0.23 -17.69
C PHE A 70 28.82 1.29 -18.37
N LYS A 71 30.08 0.96 -18.65
CA LYS A 71 30.90 1.77 -19.54
C LYS A 71 30.53 1.40 -20.98
N VAL A 72 30.30 2.41 -21.80
CA VAL A 72 30.02 2.24 -23.24
C VAL A 72 31.25 2.73 -23.99
N GLU A 73 31.80 1.91 -24.88
CA GLU A 73 32.88 2.31 -25.78
C GLU A 73 32.43 2.19 -27.22
N ALA A 74 32.73 3.19 -28.04
CA ALA A 74 32.57 3.16 -29.48
C ALA A 74 33.95 3.23 -30.14
N ASP A 75 34.31 2.16 -30.86
CA ASP A 75 35.58 2.05 -31.57
C ASP A 75 35.35 2.30 -33.07
N ALA A 76 35.94 3.37 -33.59
CA ALA A 76 35.92 3.71 -35.00
C ALA A 76 37.00 2.94 -35.79
N ARG A 77 36.74 2.64 -37.08
CA ARG A 77 37.71 1.94 -37.96
C ARG A 77 39.04 2.68 -38.14
N ASN A 78 39.06 4.00 -37.95
CA ASN A 78 40.30 4.79 -37.98
C ASN A 78 41.13 4.70 -36.68
N GLY A 79 40.69 3.89 -35.71
CA GLY A 79 41.37 3.67 -34.43
C GLY A 79 40.99 4.66 -33.33
N ALA A 80 40.04 5.57 -33.56
CA ALA A 80 39.53 6.46 -32.52
C ALA A 80 38.51 5.75 -31.62
N THR A 81 38.61 5.95 -30.30
CA THR A 81 37.66 5.40 -29.31
C THR A 81 37.00 6.53 -28.53
N ILE A 82 35.67 6.45 -28.36
CA ILE A 82 34.90 7.35 -27.49
C ILE A 82 34.28 6.54 -26.35
N THR A 83 34.35 7.07 -25.14
CA THR A 83 33.78 6.44 -23.95
C THR A 83 32.59 7.24 -23.40
N SER A 84 31.58 6.53 -22.93
CA SER A 84 30.43 7.06 -22.18
C SER A 84 30.07 6.09 -21.06
N SER A 85 29.06 6.42 -20.27
CA SER A 85 28.53 5.52 -19.25
C SER A 85 27.01 5.61 -19.18
N VAL A 86 26.36 4.48 -18.93
CA VAL A 86 24.93 4.39 -18.64
C VAL A 86 24.75 3.64 -17.33
N THR A 87 23.94 4.17 -16.43
CA THR A 87 23.58 3.49 -15.19
C THR A 87 22.24 2.79 -15.38
N ALA A 88 22.19 1.51 -15.02
CA ALA A 88 20.98 0.72 -14.94
C ALA A 88 20.73 0.31 -13.51
N ARG A 89 19.46 0.24 -13.11
CA ARG A 89 19.09 -0.33 -11.83
C ARG A 89 18.52 -1.73 -12.01
N ILE A 90 19.07 -2.71 -11.28
CA ILE A 90 18.43 -4.01 -11.12
C ILE A 90 17.57 -3.93 -9.86
N ALA A 91 16.26 -4.12 -10.03
CA ALA A 91 15.30 -4.24 -8.96
C ALA A 91 14.50 -5.53 -9.16
N LYS A 92 14.13 -6.20 -8.07
CA LYS A 92 13.24 -7.35 -8.08
C LYS A 92 12.01 -7.00 -7.27
N ILE A 93 10.85 -7.48 -7.71
CA ILE A 93 9.64 -7.36 -6.91
C ILE A 93 9.68 -8.46 -5.86
N ASP A 94 9.56 -8.09 -4.60
CA ASP A 94 9.41 -9.02 -3.49
C ASP A 94 7.90 -9.33 -3.33
N PRO A 95 7.44 -10.55 -3.66
CA PRO A 95 6.02 -10.87 -3.58
C PRO A 95 5.44 -10.64 -2.19
N LEU A 96 6.20 -10.86 -1.11
CA LEU A 96 5.72 -10.73 0.26
C LEU A 96 5.45 -9.26 0.64
N GLN A 97 6.24 -8.33 0.11
CA GLN A 97 6.04 -6.89 0.33
C GLN A 97 4.90 -6.29 -0.52
N ASN A 98 4.43 -7.01 -1.54
CA ASN A 98 3.34 -6.61 -2.44
C ASN A 98 2.07 -7.46 -2.24
N GLN A 99 1.99 -8.22 -1.13
CA GLN A 99 0.76 -8.89 -0.67
C GLN A 99 -0.20 -7.92 0.01
N GLY A 100 -1.36 -8.44 0.41
CA GLY A 100 -2.33 -7.71 1.22
C GLY A 100 -3.02 -6.59 0.45
N ALA A 101 -3.51 -5.59 1.18
CA ALA A 101 -3.84 -4.32 0.57
C ALA A 101 -2.56 -3.47 0.53
N GLU A 102 -2.12 -3.06 -0.66
CA GLU A 102 -1.06 -2.07 -0.82
C GLU A 102 -1.31 -0.83 0.05
N SER A 103 -0.33 -0.47 0.88
CA SER A 103 -0.24 0.90 1.38
C SER A 103 0.32 1.79 0.29
N GLY A 104 -0.19 3.00 0.15
CA GLY A 104 0.27 3.98 -0.83
C GLY A 104 -0.81 4.99 -1.16
N ASP A 105 -0.46 6.02 -1.93
CA ASP A 105 -1.47 6.86 -2.55
C ASP A 105 -2.28 5.99 -3.54
N CYS A 106 -3.60 6.11 -3.54
CA CYS A 106 -4.49 5.39 -4.45
C CYS A 106 -4.11 5.59 -5.94
N LYS A 107 -3.36 6.65 -6.28
CA LYS A 107 -2.85 6.87 -7.64
C LYS A 107 -1.76 5.90 -8.08
N THR A 108 -0.97 5.36 -7.16
CA THR A 108 0.21 4.54 -7.48
C THR A 108 0.04 3.06 -7.15
N VAL A 109 -1.17 2.65 -6.76
CA VAL A 109 -1.45 1.25 -6.38
C VAL A 109 -1.57 0.32 -7.58
N THR A 110 -1.21 -0.96 -7.42
CA THR A 110 -1.22 -1.95 -8.51
C THR A 110 -2.40 -2.92 -8.48
N PHE A 111 -3.58 -2.47 -8.02
CA PHE A 111 -4.79 -3.31 -7.96
C PHE A 111 -5.80 -3.06 -9.07
N THR A 112 -6.43 -4.15 -9.52
CA THR A 112 -7.65 -4.13 -10.32
C THR A 112 -8.48 -5.37 -10.04
N ALA A 113 -9.78 -5.38 -10.38
CA ALA A 113 -10.59 -6.61 -10.44
C ALA A 113 -10.72 -7.46 -9.18
N ASN A 114 -11.18 -6.83 -8.09
CA ASN A 114 -11.61 -7.50 -6.86
C ASN A 114 -10.54 -8.40 -6.19
N PRO A 115 -9.43 -7.85 -5.69
CA PRO A 115 -8.36 -7.32 -6.50
C PRO A 115 -7.28 -8.37 -6.83
N ILE A 116 -6.70 -8.24 -8.02
CA ILE A 116 -5.42 -8.81 -8.43
C ILE A 116 -4.38 -7.70 -8.28
N ASN A 117 -3.28 -7.97 -7.57
CA ASN A 117 -2.07 -7.17 -7.67
C ASN A 117 -1.44 -7.49 -9.03
N PHE A 118 -1.52 -6.59 -10.01
CA PHE A 118 -1.03 -6.87 -11.35
C PHE A 118 0.50 -6.73 -11.45
N ALA A 119 1.19 -6.19 -10.45
CA ALA A 119 2.65 -6.19 -10.43
C ALA A 119 3.20 -7.60 -10.21
N THR A 120 2.64 -8.36 -9.27
CA THR A 120 3.11 -9.72 -8.94
C THR A 120 2.22 -10.84 -9.49
N GLY A 121 0.95 -10.55 -9.71
CA GLY A 121 -0.10 -11.54 -9.97
C GLY A 121 -0.73 -12.17 -8.75
N ASN A 122 -0.44 -11.66 -7.55
CA ASN A 122 -1.12 -12.07 -6.34
C ASN A 122 -2.62 -11.76 -6.41
N LYS A 123 -3.48 -12.78 -6.34
CA LYS A 123 -4.91 -12.60 -6.09
C LYS A 123 -5.10 -12.33 -4.61
N TYR A 124 -5.54 -11.11 -4.29
CA TYR A 124 -5.90 -10.73 -2.93
C TYR A 124 -7.42 -10.80 -2.73
N GLN A 125 -7.89 -11.45 -1.67
CA GLN A 125 -9.31 -11.50 -1.33
C GLN A 125 -9.53 -11.13 0.14
N ARG A 126 -10.35 -10.10 0.37
CA ARG A 126 -10.76 -9.66 1.70
C ARG A 126 -12.17 -10.17 2.02
N GLN A 127 -12.38 -10.69 3.23
CA GLN A 127 -13.69 -11.12 3.74
C GLN A 127 -13.90 -10.54 5.14
N THR A 128 -14.94 -9.75 5.31
CA THR A 128 -15.34 -9.26 6.63
C THR A 128 -16.33 -10.26 7.22
N ASP A 129 -16.01 -10.82 8.38
CA ASP A 129 -16.94 -11.70 9.09
C ASP A 129 -17.77 -10.86 10.07
N ILE A 130 -17.12 -9.97 10.84
CA ILE A 130 -17.82 -9.07 11.76
C ILE A 130 -17.15 -7.71 11.92
N VAL A 131 -17.95 -6.66 12.13
CA VAL A 131 -17.51 -5.35 12.60
C VAL A 131 -18.45 -4.87 13.70
N LEU A 132 -17.93 -4.71 14.90
CA LEU A 132 -18.62 -4.08 16.02
C LEU A 132 -18.15 -2.63 16.14
N THR A 133 -18.92 -1.73 15.53
CA THR A 133 -18.65 -0.28 15.64
C THR A 133 -18.70 0.16 17.09
N GLY A 134 -17.69 0.92 17.52
CA GLY A 134 -17.61 1.57 18.82
C GLY A 134 -16.63 2.74 18.76
N PRO A 135 -16.45 3.48 19.86
CA PRO A 135 -15.54 4.62 19.93
C PRO A 135 -14.10 4.24 19.61
N GLY A 136 -13.43 5.03 18.79
CA GLY A 136 -12.02 4.82 18.43
C GLY A 136 -11.81 3.59 17.54
N LEU A 137 -11.54 2.44 18.15
CA LEU A 137 -11.15 1.19 17.48
C LEU A 137 -12.34 0.21 17.34
N PRO A 138 -12.90 0.01 16.14
CA PRO A 138 -13.91 -1.03 15.91
C PRO A 138 -13.35 -2.43 16.20
N LEU A 139 -14.08 -3.23 16.97
CA LEU A 139 -13.73 -4.64 17.20
C LEU A 139 -14.23 -5.45 16.01
N ALA A 140 -13.31 -5.92 15.16
CA ALA A 140 -13.65 -6.49 13.86
C ALA A 140 -12.80 -7.71 13.54
N PHE A 141 -13.41 -8.72 12.91
CA PHE A 141 -12.68 -9.85 12.36
C PHE A 141 -12.80 -9.86 10.83
N VAL A 142 -11.64 -9.79 10.17
CA VAL A 142 -11.51 -9.74 8.72
C VAL A 142 -10.44 -10.74 8.32
N ARG A 143 -10.75 -11.57 7.32
CA ARG A 143 -9.82 -12.54 6.74
C ARG A 143 -9.33 -12.07 5.38
N HIS A 144 -8.12 -12.49 5.06
CA HIS A 144 -7.40 -12.07 3.87
C HIS A 144 -6.74 -13.27 3.21
N TYR A 145 -6.98 -13.46 1.92
CA TYR A 145 -6.31 -14.48 1.12
C TYR A 145 -5.33 -13.83 0.15
N ASN A 146 -4.19 -14.46 -0.03
CA ASN A 146 -3.18 -14.10 -1.02
C ASN A 146 -2.72 -15.37 -1.76
N SER A 147 -2.96 -15.46 -3.07
CA SER A 147 -2.57 -16.65 -3.84
C SER A 147 -1.07 -16.91 -3.85
N GLN A 148 -0.25 -15.87 -3.73
CA GLN A 148 1.21 -16.00 -3.68
C GLN A 148 1.77 -16.16 -2.26
N PHE A 149 0.89 -16.34 -1.26
CA PHE A 149 1.33 -16.56 0.11
C PHE A 149 1.28 -18.04 0.47
N ALA A 150 2.44 -18.69 0.48
CA ALA A 150 2.58 -20.12 0.79
C ALA A 150 2.48 -20.44 2.30
N PHE A 151 1.88 -19.56 3.10
CA PHE A 151 1.71 -19.80 4.53
C PHE A 151 0.46 -20.64 4.76
N ASP A 152 0.66 -21.82 5.33
CA ASP A 152 -0.41 -22.63 5.88
C ASP A 152 -0.52 -22.39 7.38
N GLY A 153 -1.61 -21.75 7.79
CA GLY A 153 -1.84 -21.36 9.16
C GLY A 153 -3.27 -21.60 9.62
N ALA A 154 -3.61 -21.01 10.75
CA ALA A 154 -4.87 -21.26 11.42
C ALA A 154 -6.13 -20.90 10.59
N PHE A 155 -6.01 -20.17 9.50
CA PHE A 155 -7.15 -19.77 8.66
C PHE A 155 -7.22 -20.50 7.31
N GLY A 156 -6.32 -21.45 7.04
CA GLY A 156 -6.19 -22.10 5.73
C GLY A 156 -4.91 -21.69 5.00
N HIS A 157 -4.51 -22.48 4.00
CA HIS A 157 -3.41 -22.11 3.11
C HIS A 157 -3.69 -20.77 2.41
N GLY A 158 -2.73 -19.84 2.47
CA GLY A 158 -2.83 -18.51 1.87
C GLY A 158 -3.76 -17.55 2.60
N TRP A 159 -4.43 -17.98 3.68
CA TRP A 159 -5.33 -17.15 4.48
C TRP A 159 -4.66 -16.63 5.76
N THR A 160 -4.85 -15.34 6.02
CA THR A 160 -4.54 -14.66 7.28
C THR A 160 -5.80 -14.01 7.87
N GLY A 161 -5.73 -13.60 9.13
CA GLY A 161 -6.86 -13.02 9.85
C GLY A 161 -6.47 -11.75 10.60
N ALA A 162 -7.47 -10.93 10.93
CA ALA A 162 -7.29 -9.86 11.90
C ALA A 162 -6.64 -10.42 13.17
N TYR A 163 -5.76 -9.63 13.78
CA TYR A 163 -5.00 -9.98 14.99
C TYR A 163 -3.89 -11.01 14.82
N SER A 164 -3.71 -11.64 13.64
CA SER A 164 -2.64 -12.61 13.39
C SER A 164 -1.30 -11.97 12.99
N GLU A 165 -1.11 -10.69 13.35
CA GLU A 165 0.13 -9.97 13.08
C GLU A 165 1.25 -10.52 13.95
N ASN A 166 2.42 -10.68 13.35
CA ASN A 166 3.61 -11.04 14.09
C ASN A 166 4.85 -10.37 13.49
N ILE A 167 5.91 -10.37 14.28
CA ILE A 167 7.19 -9.84 13.87
C ILE A 167 8.25 -10.92 13.94
N SER A 168 9.20 -10.85 13.01
CA SER A 168 10.48 -11.55 13.08
C SER A 168 11.56 -10.48 13.27
N ALA A 169 12.22 -10.50 14.42
CA ALA A 169 13.21 -9.50 14.81
C ALA A 169 14.62 -10.10 14.87
N THR A 170 15.59 -9.36 14.35
CA THR A 170 17.03 -9.58 14.54
C THR A 170 17.63 -8.34 15.21
N ALA A 171 18.96 -8.33 15.43
CA ALA A 171 19.62 -7.13 15.95
C ALA A 171 19.42 -5.92 15.02
N ASP A 172 19.52 -6.14 13.69
CA ASP A 172 19.61 -5.06 12.71
C ASP A 172 18.28 -4.76 11.98
N SER A 173 17.28 -5.65 12.09
CA SER A 173 16.04 -5.54 11.32
C SER A 173 14.83 -6.14 12.01
N ILE A 174 13.65 -5.60 11.66
CA ILE A 174 12.36 -6.20 12.00
C ILE A 174 11.56 -6.39 10.71
N VAL A 175 10.98 -7.56 10.53
CA VAL A 175 9.97 -7.82 9.50
C VAL A 175 8.63 -8.00 10.18
N LEU A 176 7.69 -7.11 9.91
CA LEU A 176 6.29 -7.24 10.35
C LEU A 176 5.50 -7.97 9.26
N ARG A 177 4.89 -9.10 9.61
CA ARG A 177 3.80 -9.66 8.82
C ARG A 177 2.48 -9.06 9.30
N GLN A 178 1.87 -8.26 8.44
CA GLN A 178 0.58 -7.65 8.69
C GLN A 178 -0.57 -8.68 8.61
N SER A 179 -1.75 -8.29 9.11
CA SER A 179 -2.95 -9.16 9.14
C SER A 179 -3.51 -9.45 7.75
N ASP A 180 -3.13 -8.68 6.74
CA ASP A 180 -3.44 -8.92 5.33
C ASP A 180 -2.37 -9.75 4.58
N GLY A 181 -1.35 -10.25 5.29
CA GLY A 181 -0.26 -11.05 4.75
C GLY A 181 0.94 -10.24 4.28
N ARG A 182 0.80 -8.92 4.13
CA ARG A 182 1.89 -8.08 3.64
C ARG A 182 3.04 -8.02 4.63
N HIS A 183 4.26 -8.12 4.10
CA HIS A 183 5.47 -7.95 4.89
C HIS A 183 5.96 -6.51 4.80
N VAL A 184 6.30 -5.92 5.94
CA VAL A 184 6.85 -4.57 6.03
C VAL A 184 8.19 -4.65 6.72
N HIS A 185 9.24 -4.15 6.04
CA HIS A 185 10.61 -4.24 6.51
C HIS A 185 11.02 -2.95 7.23
N PHE A 186 11.69 -3.12 8.36
CA PHE A 186 12.21 -2.06 9.21
C PHE A 186 13.70 -2.27 9.42
N ILE A 187 14.44 -1.17 9.41
CA ILE A 187 15.90 -1.15 9.58
C ILE A 187 16.20 -0.37 10.86
N ASP A 188 17.16 -0.84 11.66
CA ASP A 188 17.63 -0.14 12.84
C ASP A 188 18.16 1.27 12.48
N ASP A 189 17.74 2.28 13.23
CA ASP A 189 18.21 3.65 13.08
C ASP A 189 19.47 3.96 13.92
N GLY A 190 20.00 2.96 14.63
CA GLY A 190 21.18 3.08 15.49
C GLY A 190 20.90 3.74 16.83
N THR A 191 19.63 4.04 17.14
CA THR A 191 19.17 4.61 18.42
C THR A 191 18.29 3.65 19.22
N GLY A 192 18.17 2.39 18.77
CA GLY A 192 17.28 1.39 19.36
C GLY A 192 15.85 1.45 18.84
N ARG A 193 15.62 2.15 17.71
CA ARG A 193 14.34 2.18 16.99
C ARG A 193 14.53 1.63 15.60
N TYR A 194 13.49 1.02 15.05
CA TYR A 194 13.49 0.53 13.68
C TYR A 194 12.48 1.30 12.84
N LEU A 195 12.88 1.72 11.65
CA LEU A 195 12.09 2.59 10.78
C LEU A 195 11.82 1.93 9.43
N THR A 196 10.64 2.19 8.85
CA THR A 196 10.40 1.83 7.44
C THR A 196 11.22 2.71 6.51
N ALA A 197 11.82 2.10 5.49
CA ALA A 197 12.56 2.81 4.44
C ALA A 197 11.67 3.36 3.33
N THR A 198 10.38 3.02 3.32
CA THR A 198 9.37 3.40 2.33
C THR A 198 8.12 3.96 2.99
N ASP A 199 7.29 4.63 2.19
CA ASP A 199 6.07 5.32 2.55
C ASP A 199 6.26 6.29 3.75
N ARG A 200 5.15 6.60 4.44
CA ARG A 200 5.17 7.28 5.74
C ARG A 200 5.90 6.40 6.76
N VAL A 201 6.77 7.00 7.55
CA VAL A 201 7.56 6.28 8.55
C VAL A 201 6.64 5.61 9.57
N ARG A 202 6.79 4.30 9.71
CA ARG A 202 6.37 3.52 10.88
C ARG A 202 7.59 3.32 11.77
N THR A 203 7.39 3.22 13.07
CA THR A 203 8.48 3.04 14.03
C THR A 203 8.23 1.86 14.95
N PHE A 204 9.21 0.97 15.07
CA PHE A 204 9.28 0.02 16.17
C PHE A 204 10.23 0.54 17.25
N GLU A 205 9.83 0.37 18.50
CA GLU A 205 10.69 0.54 19.68
C GLU A 205 10.82 -0.81 20.37
N ALA A 206 12.06 -1.25 20.63
CA ALA A 206 12.33 -2.45 21.40
C ALA A 206 12.36 -2.16 22.90
N HIS A 207 11.78 -3.05 23.69
CA HIS A 207 11.74 -2.98 25.15
C HIS A 207 12.17 -4.32 25.74
N SER A 208 12.44 -4.36 27.05
CA SER A 208 12.84 -5.62 27.73
C SER A 208 11.76 -6.70 27.71
N ASN A 209 10.50 -6.33 27.48
CA ASN A 209 9.33 -7.20 27.50
C ASN A 209 8.60 -7.29 26.14
N GLY A 210 9.23 -6.87 25.04
CA GLY A 210 8.66 -6.98 23.70
C GLY A 210 8.90 -5.75 22.85
N TYR A 211 7.96 -5.44 21.95
CA TYR A 211 8.12 -4.41 20.94
C TYR A 211 6.86 -3.55 20.81
N THR A 212 7.03 -2.27 20.53
CA THR A 212 5.91 -1.36 20.23
C THR A 212 6.04 -0.81 18.83
N LEU A 213 5.08 -1.12 17.95
CA LEU A 213 4.90 -0.46 16.67
C LEU A 213 4.06 0.81 16.87
N THR A 214 4.51 1.93 16.32
CA THR A 214 3.70 3.14 16.13
C THR A 214 3.41 3.31 14.64
N GLU A 215 2.14 3.20 14.27
CA GLU A 215 1.64 3.41 12.92
C GLU A 215 1.49 4.92 12.63
N PRO A 216 1.56 5.35 11.35
CA PRO A 216 1.02 6.65 10.93
C PRO A 216 -0.42 6.81 11.45
N GLY A 217 -0.72 7.97 12.02
CA GLY A 217 -1.96 8.24 12.77
C GLY A 217 -1.83 8.07 14.29
N GLY A 218 -0.76 7.42 14.77
CA GLY A 218 -0.44 7.30 16.19
C GLY A 218 -1.04 6.07 16.89
N VAL A 219 -1.73 5.19 16.16
CA VAL A 219 -2.16 3.88 16.68
C VAL A 219 -0.91 3.08 17.04
N LYS A 220 -0.92 2.49 18.23
CA LYS A 220 0.16 1.65 18.73
C LYS A 220 -0.27 0.19 18.72
N LYS A 221 0.68 -0.69 18.40
CA LYS A 221 0.55 -2.13 18.52
C LYS A 221 1.69 -2.68 19.36
N THR A 222 1.38 -3.46 20.38
CA THR A 222 2.38 -4.06 21.27
C THR A 222 2.49 -5.55 20.97
N PHE A 223 3.72 -6.02 20.83
CA PHE A 223 4.08 -7.40 20.60
C PHE A 223 4.85 -7.93 21.81
N ASP A 224 4.65 -9.19 22.15
CA ASP A 224 5.42 -9.88 23.20
C ASP A 224 6.88 -10.17 22.75
N PRO A 225 7.75 -10.71 23.62
CA PRO A 225 9.13 -11.05 23.25
C PRO A 225 9.25 -12.12 22.16
N SER A 226 8.20 -12.92 21.92
CA SER A 226 8.14 -13.93 20.85
C SER A 226 7.68 -13.32 19.52
N GLY A 227 7.38 -12.02 19.50
CA GLY A 227 6.94 -11.30 18.31
C GLY A 227 5.44 -11.41 18.03
N LEU A 228 4.63 -11.82 19.01
CA LEU A 228 3.20 -12.03 18.84
C LEU A 228 2.39 -10.79 19.28
N LEU A 229 1.41 -10.36 18.49
CA LEU A 229 0.57 -9.21 18.84
C LEU A 229 -0.28 -9.48 20.11
N ILE A 230 -0.21 -8.58 21.08
CA ILE A 230 -0.93 -8.69 22.36
C ILE A 230 -1.83 -7.48 22.66
N ARG A 231 -1.60 -6.33 22.02
CA ARG A 231 -2.40 -5.12 22.29
C ARG A 231 -2.42 -4.17 21.10
N ILE A 232 -3.57 -3.53 20.88
CA ILE A 232 -3.75 -2.38 19.98
C ILE A 232 -4.31 -1.23 20.81
N GLU A 233 -3.78 -0.01 20.63
CA GLU A 233 -4.21 1.19 21.35
C GLU A 233 -4.26 2.39 20.38
N ASP A 234 -5.35 3.16 20.41
CA ASP A 234 -5.42 4.43 19.67
C ASP A 234 -4.80 5.60 20.46
N THR A 235 -4.77 6.81 19.88
CA THR A 235 -4.14 7.96 20.55
C THR A 235 -4.89 8.44 21.80
N ILE A 236 -6.16 8.02 21.98
CA ILE A 236 -7.05 8.46 23.05
C ILE A 236 -7.10 7.43 24.18
N GLY A 237 -6.54 6.23 23.96
CA GLY A 237 -6.45 5.16 24.95
C GLY A 237 -7.55 4.12 24.84
N ASN A 238 -8.34 4.11 23.75
CA ASN A 238 -9.18 2.96 23.45
C ASN A 238 -8.30 1.77 23.09
N THR A 239 -8.64 0.57 23.58
CA THR A 239 -7.75 -0.59 23.49
C THR A 239 -8.46 -1.83 22.99
N GLN A 240 -7.68 -2.69 22.34
CA GLN A 240 -8.01 -4.08 22.09
C GLN A 240 -6.88 -4.94 22.66
N THR A 241 -7.23 -5.92 23.48
CA THR A 241 -6.30 -6.87 24.09
C THR A 241 -6.45 -8.22 23.41
N ILE A 242 -5.33 -8.80 22.99
CA ILE A 242 -5.27 -10.08 22.31
C ILE A 242 -4.63 -11.09 23.27
N ILE A 243 -5.38 -12.13 23.62
CA ILE A 243 -4.92 -13.23 24.47
C ILE A 243 -4.57 -14.40 23.55
N GLN A 244 -3.38 -14.96 23.76
CA GLN A 244 -2.92 -16.15 23.05
C GLN A 244 -2.76 -17.32 24.02
N THR A 245 -3.04 -18.52 23.54
CA THR A 245 -2.91 -19.78 24.26
C THR A 245 -2.23 -20.76 23.32
N ASP A 246 -1.10 -21.33 23.74
CA ASP A 246 -0.29 -22.26 22.94
C ASP A 246 0.06 -21.73 21.53
N GLY A 247 0.35 -20.43 21.43
CA GLY A 247 0.74 -19.77 20.17
C GLY A 247 -0.41 -19.43 19.22
N SER A 248 -1.67 -19.64 19.63
CA SER A 248 -2.86 -19.28 18.86
C SER A 248 -3.72 -18.26 19.61
N ILE A 249 -4.40 -17.38 18.89
CA ILE A 249 -5.29 -16.37 19.49
C ILE A 249 -6.49 -17.09 20.11
N SER A 250 -6.75 -16.93 21.40
CA SER A 250 -7.92 -17.52 22.07
C SER A 250 -9.03 -16.49 22.31
N ARG A 251 -8.68 -15.22 22.55
CA ARG A 251 -9.65 -14.14 22.74
C ARG A 251 -9.10 -12.79 22.30
N VAL A 252 -9.97 -11.96 21.74
CA VAL A 252 -9.75 -10.51 21.59
C VAL A 252 -10.85 -9.78 22.33
N SER A 253 -10.50 -8.77 23.11
CA SER A 253 -11.48 -7.94 23.85
C SER A 253 -11.19 -6.46 23.68
N ASP A 254 -12.22 -5.63 23.56
CA ASP A 254 -12.05 -4.17 23.62
C ASP A 254 -12.29 -3.60 25.03
N ASN A 255 -11.98 -2.31 25.21
CA ASN A 255 -12.23 -1.56 26.44
C ASN A 255 -13.72 -1.28 26.74
N PHE A 256 -14.64 -1.75 25.90
CA PHE A 256 -16.10 -1.71 26.10
C PHE A 256 -16.66 -3.08 26.53
N GLY A 257 -15.76 -4.05 26.78
CA GLY A 257 -16.11 -5.38 27.27
C GLY A 257 -16.73 -6.29 26.22
N ARG A 258 -16.62 -5.96 24.93
CA ARG A 258 -17.02 -6.85 23.84
C ARG A 258 -15.87 -7.80 23.53
N THR A 259 -16.18 -9.05 23.18
CA THR A 259 -15.17 -10.09 22.94
C THR A 259 -15.38 -10.80 21.61
N LEU A 260 -14.28 -11.31 21.06
CA LEU A 260 -14.22 -12.29 19.99
C LEU A 260 -13.46 -13.50 20.53
N ASP A 261 -14.08 -14.67 20.50
CA ASP A 261 -13.57 -15.89 21.10
C ASP A 261 -13.28 -16.94 20.02
N PHE A 262 -12.06 -17.48 20.01
CA PHE A 262 -11.54 -18.30 18.93
C PHE A 262 -11.35 -19.75 19.40
N GLN A 263 -11.83 -20.71 18.61
CA GLN A 263 -11.68 -22.14 18.88
C GLN A 263 -11.12 -22.86 17.66
N TYR A 264 -10.18 -23.77 17.87
CA TYR A 264 -9.47 -24.45 16.79
C TYR A 264 -9.82 -25.95 16.77
N ASN A 265 -9.79 -26.55 15.59
CA ASN A 265 -9.90 -27.99 15.42
C ASN A 265 -8.57 -28.71 15.76
N SER A 266 -8.54 -30.04 15.64
CA SER A 266 -7.34 -30.85 15.92
C SER A 266 -6.14 -30.54 15.03
N ASP A 267 -6.37 -29.94 13.86
CA ASP A 267 -5.32 -29.57 12.91
C ASP A 267 -4.80 -28.14 13.16
N GLY A 268 -5.25 -27.48 14.24
CA GLY A 268 -4.85 -26.12 14.58
C GLY A 268 -5.52 -25.03 13.73
N ARG A 269 -6.59 -25.37 12.98
CA ARG A 269 -7.35 -24.42 12.16
C ARG A 269 -8.55 -23.86 12.91
N LEU A 270 -8.83 -22.56 12.76
CA LEU A 270 -9.97 -21.89 13.36
C LEU A 270 -11.23 -22.61 12.91
N SER A 271 -12.00 -23.11 13.85
CA SER A 271 -13.25 -23.85 13.62
C SER A 271 -14.48 -23.05 14.03
N VAL A 272 -14.37 -22.24 15.09
CA VAL A 272 -15.47 -21.39 15.58
C VAL A 272 -14.93 -20.03 16.00
N LEU A 273 -15.58 -18.97 15.54
CA LEU A 273 -15.43 -17.61 16.05
C LEU A 273 -16.74 -17.21 16.74
N THR A 274 -16.72 -17.13 18.07
CA THR A 274 -17.88 -16.67 18.84
C THR A 274 -17.82 -15.17 19.03
N THR A 275 -18.92 -14.49 18.71
CA THR A 275 -19.02 -13.02 18.73
C THR A 275 -20.31 -12.60 19.44
N PRO A 276 -20.49 -11.30 19.77
CA PRO A 276 -21.71 -10.80 20.36
C PRO A 276 -22.96 -10.90 19.47
N VAL A 277 -22.81 -11.16 18.17
CA VAL A 277 -23.95 -11.37 17.24
C VAL A 277 -24.18 -12.85 16.93
N GLY A 278 -23.42 -13.76 17.55
CA GLY A 278 -23.47 -15.21 17.35
C GLY A 278 -22.15 -15.80 16.87
N SER A 279 -22.17 -17.09 16.51
CA SER A 279 -20.97 -17.82 16.13
C SER A 279 -20.85 -18.02 14.63
N PHE A 280 -19.66 -17.79 14.10
CA PHE A 280 -19.26 -18.20 12.76
C PHE A 280 -18.55 -19.55 12.84
N THR A 281 -18.80 -20.43 11.87
CA THR A 281 -18.12 -21.73 11.79
C THR A 281 -17.34 -21.86 10.49
N TYR A 282 -16.18 -22.50 10.56
CA TYR A 282 -15.22 -22.59 9.47
C TYR A 282 -14.90 -24.06 9.19
N SER A 283 -15.01 -24.46 7.92
CA SER A 283 -14.68 -25.81 7.46
C SER A 283 -13.55 -25.76 6.44
N TYR A 284 -12.76 -26.83 6.40
CA TYR A 284 -11.58 -26.94 5.54
C TYR A 284 -11.64 -28.24 4.74
N ASP A 285 -11.09 -28.21 3.54
CA ASP A 285 -10.90 -29.42 2.74
C ASP A 285 -9.72 -30.27 3.26
N ALA A 286 -9.50 -31.43 2.63
CA ALA A 286 -8.44 -32.36 3.02
C ALA A 286 -7.02 -31.83 2.77
N LEU A 287 -6.87 -30.77 1.97
CA LEU A 287 -5.60 -30.10 1.69
C LEU A 287 -5.37 -28.90 2.60
N GLY A 288 -6.32 -28.60 3.49
CA GLY A 288 -6.22 -27.49 4.42
C GLY A 288 -6.64 -26.14 3.83
N ASN A 289 -7.28 -26.11 2.67
CA ASN A 289 -7.88 -24.89 2.17
C ASN A 289 -9.17 -24.61 2.94
N LEU A 290 -9.44 -23.34 3.20
CA LEU A 290 -10.72 -22.94 3.76
C LEU A 290 -11.82 -23.21 2.72
N ASP A 291 -12.73 -24.12 3.02
CA ASP A 291 -13.80 -24.59 2.13
C ASP A 291 -15.09 -23.80 2.34
N ARG A 292 -15.47 -23.55 3.59
CA ARG A 292 -16.77 -22.93 3.92
C ARG A 292 -16.73 -22.08 5.17
N VAL A 293 -17.48 -20.99 5.17
CA VAL A 293 -17.78 -20.18 6.35
C VAL A 293 -19.29 -19.99 6.47
N ASP A 294 -19.85 -20.43 7.58
CA ASP A 294 -21.25 -20.22 7.94
C ASP A 294 -21.36 -19.05 8.91
N ASN A 295 -22.31 -18.16 8.64
CA ASN A 295 -22.61 -17.00 9.47
C ASN A 295 -23.66 -17.34 10.53
N PRO A 296 -23.76 -16.53 11.61
CA PRO A 296 -24.80 -16.69 12.63
C PRO A 296 -26.24 -16.61 12.10
N ASP A 297 -26.45 -15.94 10.96
CA ASP A 297 -27.74 -15.70 10.33
C ASP A 297 -28.12 -16.77 9.29
N THR A 298 -27.44 -17.92 9.28
CA THR A 298 -27.61 -19.06 8.35
C THR A 298 -27.12 -18.84 6.92
N ASN A 299 -26.69 -17.63 6.55
CA ASN A 299 -26.01 -17.40 5.29
C ASN A 299 -24.61 -18.03 5.32
N PHE A 300 -24.04 -18.34 4.15
CA PHE A 300 -22.71 -18.94 4.09
C PHE A 300 -21.98 -18.58 2.80
N LYS A 301 -20.66 -18.74 2.83
CA LYS A 301 -19.83 -18.71 1.63
C LYS A 301 -19.03 -19.99 1.52
N THR A 302 -18.90 -20.48 0.29
CA THR A 302 -17.98 -21.56 -0.07
C THR A 302 -16.87 -21.02 -0.96
N TYR A 303 -15.67 -21.57 -0.82
CA TYR A 303 -14.45 -21.14 -1.48
C TYR A 303 -13.91 -22.31 -2.30
N ILE A 304 -13.62 -22.05 -3.58
CA ILE A 304 -13.39 -23.11 -4.57
C ILE A 304 -11.94 -23.08 -5.05
N TYR A 305 -11.26 -24.22 -5.02
CA TYR A 305 -9.84 -24.37 -5.39
C TYR A 305 -9.67 -25.45 -6.48
N ASP A 306 -10.25 -25.19 -7.66
CA ASP A 306 -10.27 -26.13 -8.79
C ASP A 306 -9.14 -25.89 -9.79
N ASP A 307 -8.05 -25.23 -9.40
CA ASP A 307 -6.90 -25.05 -10.28
C ASP A 307 -6.06 -26.33 -10.32
N PRO A 308 -5.96 -27.01 -11.49
CA PRO A 308 -5.22 -28.27 -11.59
C PRO A 308 -3.70 -28.11 -11.42
N LYS A 309 -3.16 -26.88 -11.48
CA LYS A 309 -1.71 -26.62 -11.34
C LYS A 309 -1.30 -26.37 -9.90
N ASP A 310 -2.16 -25.70 -9.14
CA ASP A 310 -1.98 -25.47 -7.70
C ASP A 310 -3.33 -25.62 -6.98
N PRO A 311 -3.52 -26.67 -6.16
CA PRO A 311 -4.76 -26.91 -5.45
C PRO A 311 -5.03 -25.89 -4.32
N HIS A 312 -4.17 -24.89 -4.12
CA HIS A 312 -4.35 -23.82 -3.15
C HIS A 312 -4.77 -22.48 -3.79
N ASN A 313 -4.91 -22.42 -5.11
CA ASN A 313 -5.36 -21.24 -5.84
C ASN A 313 -6.89 -21.05 -5.72
N LEU A 314 -7.34 -19.93 -5.13
CA LEU A 314 -8.75 -19.59 -5.01
C LEU A 314 -9.33 -19.24 -6.39
N THR A 315 -10.03 -20.20 -6.99
CA THR A 315 -10.68 -20.04 -8.30
C THR A 315 -12.09 -19.46 -8.20
N GLY A 316 -12.75 -19.50 -7.05
CA GLY A 316 -14.09 -18.93 -6.93
C GLY A 316 -14.67 -18.86 -5.53
N ILE A 317 -15.76 -18.09 -5.42
CA ILE A 317 -16.55 -17.94 -4.19
C ILE A 317 -18.02 -18.05 -4.53
N THR A 318 -18.74 -18.92 -3.82
CA THR A 318 -20.18 -19.15 -4.01
C THR A 318 -20.94 -18.81 -2.74
N ASP A 319 -22.08 -18.16 -2.88
CA ASP A 319 -22.96 -17.78 -1.76
C ASP A 319 -23.98 -18.88 -1.41
N GLU A 320 -24.85 -18.59 -0.43
CA GLU A 320 -25.90 -19.51 0.02
C GLU A 320 -26.93 -19.89 -1.05
N ASN A 321 -27.05 -19.10 -2.12
CA ASN A 321 -27.96 -19.33 -3.23
C ASN A 321 -27.31 -20.16 -4.36
N GLY A 322 -26.06 -20.60 -4.18
CA GLY A 322 -25.30 -21.30 -5.21
C GLY A 322 -24.78 -20.37 -6.31
N ILE A 323 -24.83 -19.04 -6.12
CA ILE A 323 -24.34 -18.08 -7.09
C ILE A 323 -22.83 -17.92 -6.91
N ARG A 324 -22.07 -18.26 -7.97
CA ARG A 324 -20.62 -18.02 -8.02
C ARG A 324 -20.34 -16.53 -8.20
N SER A 325 -20.19 -15.84 -7.08
CA SER A 325 -19.94 -14.39 -6.98
C SER A 325 -18.55 -13.96 -7.45
N LEU A 326 -17.58 -14.88 -7.50
CA LEU A 326 -16.21 -14.64 -7.97
C LEU A 326 -15.71 -15.82 -8.81
N THR A 327 -15.02 -15.52 -9.92
CA THR A 327 -14.26 -16.48 -10.72
C THR A 327 -12.87 -15.92 -11.03
N VAL A 328 -11.83 -16.71 -10.79
CA VAL A 328 -10.42 -16.36 -11.00
C VAL A 328 -9.72 -17.49 -11.77
N THR A 329 -8.78 -17.14 -12.63
CA THR A 329 -7.90 -18.10 -13.32
C THR A 329 -6.45 -17.70 -13.17
N TYR A 330 -5.53 -18.66 -13.30
CA TYR A 330 -4.10 -18.47 -13.10
C TYR A 330 -3.29 -18.96 -14.32
N ASP A 331 -2.08 -18.43 -14.49
CA ASP A 331 -1.11 -18.93 -15.47
C ASP A 331 -0.23 -20.07 -14.90
N ASP A 332 0.84 -20.44 -15.59
CA ASP A 332 1.77 -21.51 -15.15
C ASP A 332 2.73 -21.07 -14.02
N GLN A 333 2.66 -19.79 -13.61
CA GLN A 333 3.52 -19.18 -12.61
C GLN A 333 2.73 -18.73 -11.36
N ASP A 334 1.51 -19.24 -11.18
CA ASP A 334 0.59 -18.86 -10.10
C ASP A 334 0.25 -17.36 -10.05
N ARG A 335 0.24 -16.71 -11.23
CA ARG A 335 -0.21 -15.32 -11.37
C ARG A 335 -1.65 -15.30 -11.85
N ALA A 336 -2.49 -14.52 -11.18
CA ALA A 336 -3.90 -14.39 -11.51
C ALA A 336 -4.10 -13.70 -12.88
N LEU A 337 -4.50 -14.48 -13.88
CA LEU A 337 -4.69 -14.03 -15.26
C LEU A 337 -6.02 -13.29 -15.45
N THR A 338 -7.10 -13.78 -14.84
CA THR A 338 -8.44 -13.19 -14.99
C THR A 338 -9.19 -13.19 -13.67
N SER A 339 -10.07 -12.19 -13.49
CA SER A 339 -11.00 -12.10 -12.36
C SER A 339 -12.33 -11.53 -12.87
N ALA A 340 -13.44 -12.14 -12.47
CA ALA A 340 -14.78 -11.72 -12.82
C ALA A 340 -15.77 -11.96 -11.68
N LEU A 341 -16.79 -11.11 -11.59
CA LEU A 341 -17.95 -11.32 -10.73
C LEU A 341 -18.96 -12.27 -11.40
N ALA A 342 -20.08 -12.51 -10.72
CA ALA A 342 -21.19 -13.33 -11.22
C ALA A 342 -21.56 -12.98 -12.68
N GLY A 343 -21.75 -14.02 -13.49
CA GLY A 343 -22.11 -13.87 -14.92
C GLY A 343 -21.04 -13.24 -15.81
N GLY A 344 -19.79 -13.13 -15.34
CA GLY A 344 -18.71 -12.47 -16.09
C GLY A 344 -18.67 -10.95 -15.93
N ALA A 345 -19.48 -10.38 -15.03
CA ALA A 345 -19.51 -8.95 -14.78
C ALA A 345 -18.14 -8.44 -14.29
N LYS A 346 -17.75 -7.24 -14.74
CA LYS A 346 -16.47 -6.60 -14.40
C LYS A 346 -15.26 -7.51 -14.64
N ARG A 347 -15.33 -8.40 -15.64
CA ARG A 347 -14.21 -9.25 -16.02
C ARG A 347 -13.00 -8.38 -16.36
N VAL A 348 -11.84 -8.78 -15.86
CA VAL A 348 -10.56 -8.29 -16.36
C VAL A 348 -9.70 -9.42 -16.88
N THR A 349 -8.72 -9.07 -17.69
CA THR A 349 -7.59 -9.93 -18.04
C THR A 349 -6.29 -9.16 -17.85
N VAL A 350 -5.35 -9.76 -17.13
CA VAL A 350 -4.01 -9.21 -16.91
C VAL A 350 -3.03 -9.90 -17.85
N ASP A 351 -2.21 -9.13 -18.53
CA ASP A 351 -1.11 -9.57 -19.37
C ASP A 351 0.20 -9.09 -18.74
N TYR A 352 1.00 -10.07 -18.30
CA TYR A 352 2.28 -9.88 -17.65
C TYR A 352 3.38 -9.80 -18.70
N GLN A 353 3.54 -8.60 -19.26
CA GLN A 353 4.57 -8.28 -20.23
C GLN A 353 5.94 -8.10 -19.55
N ASN A 354 6.99 -7.97 -20.36
CA ASN A 354 8.33 -7.70 -19.86
C ASN A 354 8.53 -6.23 -19.44
N HIS A 355 9.70 -5.91 -18.88
CA HIS A 355 10.10 -4.53 -18.50
C HIS A 355 9.20 -3.83 -17.46
N PHE A 356 8.67 -4.59 -16.49
CA PHE A 356 7.76 -4.06 -15.47
C PHE A 356 6.55 -3.32 -16.04
N GLN A 357 6.17 -3.70 -17.26
CA GLN A 357 4.96 -3.25 -17.92
C GLN A 357 3.87 -4.29 -17.71
N ARG A 358 2.64 -3.82 -17.46
CA ARG A 358 1.48 -4.67 -17.24
C ARG A 358 0.33 -4.15 -18.06
N SER A 359 -0.38 -5.04 -18.73
CA SER A 359 -1.57 -4.64 -19.46
C SER A 359 -2.81 -5.25 -18.82
N VAL A 360 -3.85 -4.44 -18.62
CA VAL A 360 -5.14 -4.86 -18.08
C VAL A 360 -6.21 -4.57 -19.12
N THR A 361 -7.01 -5.57 -19.45
CA THR A 361 -8.14 -5.44 -20.39
C THR A 361 -9.45 -5.64 -19.63
N ASP A 362 -10.40 -4.71 -19.74
CA ASP A 362 -11.73 -4.84 -19.11
C ASP A 362 -12.71 -5.72 -19.94
N SER A 363 -13.92 -5.88 -19.43
CA SER A 363 -14.98 -6.68 -20.05
C SER A 363 -15.49 -6.11 -21.37
N LEU A 364 -15.18 -4.84 -21.69
CA LEU A 364 -15.52 -4.20 -22.96
C LEU A 364 -14.38 -4.30 -23.99
N GLY A 365 -13.25 -4.90 -23.60
CA GLY A 365 -12.06 -5.02 -24.45
C GLY A 365 -11.15 -3.79 -24.40
N ASN A 366 -11.41 -2.82 -23.53
CA ASN A 366 -10.54 -1.67 -23.40
C ASN A 366 -9.27 -2.06 -22.64
N LYS A 367 -8.13 -1.77 -23.26
CA LYS A 367 -6.80 -2.10 -22.73
C LYS A 367 -6.14 -0.87 -22.12
N THR A 368 -5.65 -1.01 -20.89
CA THR A 368 -4.75 -0.07 -20.22
C THR A 368 -3.41 -0.74 -19.99
N THR A 369 -2.33 -0.05 -20.33
CA THR A 369 -0.96 -0.47 -20.08
C THR A 369 -0.36 0.41 -18.99
N PHE A 370 0.20 -0.22 -17.96
CA PHE A 370 0.81 0.40 -16.79
C PHE A 370 2.31 0.22 -16.84
N GLN A 371 3.06 1.28 -16.55
CA GLN A 371 4.47 1.21 -16.26
C GLN A 371 4.68 1.19 -14.75
N LEU A 372 5.49 0.24 -14.27
CA LEU A 372 5.84 0.15 -12.86
C LEU A 372 7.25 0.65 -12.59
N HIS A 373 7.42 1.29 -11.44
CA HIS A 373 8.70 1.54 -10.80
C HIS A 373 8.87 0.56 -9.63
N VAL A 374 10.04 -0.08 -9.55
CA VAL A 374 10.35 -1.05 -8.49
C VAL A 374 11.57 -0.57 -7.70
N SER A 375 11.41 -0.45 -6.39
CA SER A 375 12.51 -0.11 -5.48
C SER A 375 12.27 -0.78 -4.13
N LYS A 376 13.34 -1.31 -3.51
CA LYS A 376 13.28 -1.98 -2.20
C LYS A 376 12.25 -3.12 -2.15
N GLY A 377 12.09 -3.86 -3.25
CA GLY A 377 11.11 -4.95 -3.37
C GLY A 377 9.68 -4.51 -3.69
N ILE A 378 9.34 -3.22 -3.64
CA ILE A 378 7.95 -2.73 -3.80
C ILE A 378 7.75 -2.15 -5.20
N ALA A 379 6.64 -2.53 -5.85
CA ALA A 379 6.24 -2.00 -7.15
C ALA A 379 5.20 -0.88 -7.00
N ARG A 380 5.30 0.16 -7.83
CA ARG A 380 4.37 1.29 -7.89
C ARG A 380 4.03 1.61 -9.34
N VAL A 381 2.79 1.97 -9.62
CA VAL A 381 2.43 2.55 -10.93
C VAL A 381 3.04 3.94 -11.04
N VAL A 382 3.77 4.21 -12.13
CA VAL A 382 4.30 5.54 -12.45
C VAL A 382 3.71 6.14 -13.71
N SER A 383 3.08 5.34 -14.57
CA SER A 383 2.25 5.86 -15.65
C SER A 383 1.23 4.82 -16.12
N SER A 384 0.18 5.31 -16.76
CA SER A 384 -0.79 4.46 -17.44
C SER A 384 -1.19 5.05 -18.79
N ALA A 385 -1.41 4.20 -19.79
CA ALA A 385 -1.76 4.59 -21.15
C ALA A 385 -2.75 3.61 -21.79
N GLY A 386 -3.45 4.01 -22.84
CA GLY A 386 -4.38 3.16 -23.59
C GLY A 386 -5.82 3.67 -23.53
N ALA A 387 -6.76 2.80 -23.86
CA ALA A 387 -8.18 3.15 -23.97
C ALA A 387 -8.84 3.42 -22.60
N GLY A 388 -8.19 3.00 -21.51
CA GLY A 388 -8.76 3.07 -20.16
C GLY A 388 -9.66 1.90 -19.88
N CYS A 389 -9.55 1.33 -18.69
CA CYS A 389 -10.38 0.21 -18.31
C CYS A 389 -11.23 0.64 -17.13
N ALA A 390 -12.56 0.51 -17.24
CA ALA A 390 -13.49 1.09 -16.27
C ALA A 390 -13.37 0.51 -14.85
N SER A 391 -12.65 -0.61 -14.72
CA SER A 391 -12.36 -1.33 -13.48
C SER A 391 -10.91 -1.19 -13.00
N CYS A 392 -10.08 -0.37 -13.65
CA CYS A 392 -8.75 0.01 -13.19
C CYS A 392 -8.67 1.54 -13.00
N LEU A 393 -7.56 2.00 -12.42
CA LEU A 393 -7.32 3.39 -11.99
C LEU A 393 -7.82 4.46 -13.00
N ALA A 394 -8.36 5.56 -12.46
CA ALA A 394 -9.16 6.53 -13.21
C ALA A 394 -8.35 7.61 -13.99
N SER A 395 -7.03 7.72 -13.77
CA SER A 395 -6.20 8.74 -14.41
C SER A 395 -5.32 8.15 -15.51
N LEU A 396 -5.78 8.20 -16.76
CA LEU A 396 -4.96 7.85 -17.92
C LEU A 396 -4.04 9.01 -18.29
N GLY A 397 -2.83 8.69 -18.74
CA GLY A 397 -1.84 9.69 -19.19
C GLY A 397 -1.23 10.51 -18.05
N GLU A 398 -1.55 10.21 -16.79
CA GLU A 398 -0.88 10.81 -15.63
C GLU A 398 0.45 10.07 -15.37
N PHE A 399 1.52 10.83 -15.15
CA PHE A 399 2.84 10.34 -14.76
C PHE A 399 3.15 10.71 -13.31
N HIS A 400 3.93 9.88 -12.64
CA HIS A 400 4.33 10.08 -11.25
C HIS A 400 5.84 9.97 -11.06
N ASP A 401 6.44 11.02 -10.52
CA ASP A 401 7.80 10.98 -9.98
C ASP A 401 7.72 10.50 -8.53
N LEU A 402 8.57 9.54 -8.15
CA LEU A 402 8.63 9.01 -6.79
C LEU A 402 9.99 9.35 -6.15
N ASN A 403 9.99 9.71 -4.86
CA ASN A 403 11.24 9.82 -4.10
C ASN A 403 11.77 8.46 -3.64
N ASP A 404 12.92 8.46 -2.97
CA ASP A 404 13.57 7.27 -2.42
C ASP A 404 12.73 6.49 -1.41
N ARG A 405 11.68 7.11 -0.84
CA ARG A 405 10.70 6.46 0.03
C ARG A 405 9.45 5.97 -0.71
N LEU A 406 9.40 6.04 -2.05
CA LEU A 406 8.23 5.69 -2.87
C LEU A 406 6.99 6.59 -2.65
N LEU A 407 7.17 7.80 -2.11
CA LEU A 407 6.12 8.81 -2.06
C LEU A 407 6.15 9.65 -3.35
N ILE A 408 4.98 10.15 -3.79
CA ILE A 408 4.85 10.95 -5.01
C ILE A 408 5.48 12.32 -4.80
N ASP A 409 6.58 12.62 -5.48
CA ASP A 409 7.19 13.95 -5.50
C ASP A 409 6.58 14.84 -6.58
N ALA A 410 6.02 14.26 -7.65
CA ALA A 410 5.25 15.01 -8.62
C ALA A 410 4.20 14.15 -9.34
N THR A 411 3.09 14.80 -9.72
CA THR A 411 2.13 14.29 -10.71
C THR A 411 2.17 15.19 -11.94
N ILE A 412 2.17 14.59 -13.13
CA ILE A 412 2.19 15.29 -14.41
C ILE A 412 1.00 14.76 -15.21
N ASP A 413 0.06 15.62 -15.62
CA ASP A 413 -1.07 15.20 -16.45
C ASP A 413 -0.69 15.10 -17.95
N ALA A 414 -1.65 14.69 -18.78
CA ALA A 414 -1.44 14.50 -20.22
C ALA A 414 -1.13 15.82 -20.95
N GLU A 415 -1.48 16.97 -20.37
CA GLU A 415 -1.18 18.31 -20.85
C GLU A 415 0.13 18.88 -20.26
N GLU A 416 0.95 18.03 -19.63
CA GLU A 416 2.21 18.37 -18.96
C GLU A 416 2.07 19.33 -17.76
N ASN A 417 0.85 19.54 -17.24
CA ASN A 417 0.69 20.32 -16.01
C ASN A 417 1.23 19.54 -14.83
N ARG A 418 2.10 20.20 -14.05
CA ARG A 418 2.82 19.57 -12.95
C ARG A 418 2.31 20.02 -11.59
N VAL A 419 2.09 19.05 -10.69
CA VAL A 419 1.86 19.26 -9.25
C VAL A 419 3.00 18.60 -8.50
N GLY A 420 3.73 19.35 -7.67
CA GLY A 420 4.86 18.85 -6.88
C GLY A 420 4.53 18.76 -5.41
N TYR A 421 5.23 17.86 -4.72
CA TYR A 421 5.06 17.57 -3.30
C TYR A 421 6.43 17.52 -2.63
N THR A 422 6.51 17.97 -1.38
CA THR A 422 7.70 17.77 -0.54
C THR A 422 7.30 17.14 0.77
N TYR A 423 8.24 16.47 1.42
CA TYR A 423 8.01 15.71 2.65
C TYR A 423 9.11 15.99 3.66
N ASN A 424 8.80 15.83 4.95
CA ASN A 424 9.83 15.72 5.97
C ASN A 424 10.40 14.30 6.05
N ASP A 425 11.40 14.10 6.91
CA ASP A 425 12.08 12.81 7.09
C ASP A 425 11.16 11.66 7.56
N ARG A 426 9.95 11.99 8.05
CA ARG A 426 8.91 11.01 8.42
C ARG A 426 7.96 10.67 7.26
N GLY A 427 8.17 11.22 6.07
CA GLY A 427 7.27 11.07 4.92
C GLY A 427 5.95 11.83 5.08
N ARG A 428 5.92 12.89 5.91
CA ARG A 428 4.74 13.76 6.07
C ARG A 428 4.85 14.93 5.11
N ILE A 429 3.78 15.23 4.37
CA ILE A 429 3.78 16.32 3.38
C ILE A 429 4.10 17.67 4.03
N LEU A 430 5.01 18.44 3.44
CA LEU A 430 5.36 19.80 3.86
C LEU A 430 4.82 20.84 2.88
N THR A 431 4.87 20.57 1.58
CA THR A 431 4.30 21.45 0.56
C THR A 431 3.56 20.66 -0.52
N LYS A 432 2.55 21.29 -1.10
CA LYS A 432 1.94 20.94 -2.38
C LYS A 432 2.01 22.17 -3.28
N THR A 433 2.67 22.07 -4.43
CA THR A 433 2.78 23.16 -5.41
C THR A 433 2.04 22.75 -6.68
N GLU A 434 0.98 23.47 -7.03
CA GLU A 434 0.15 23.18 -8.20
C GLU A 434 0.53 24.11 -9.36
N ALA A 435 0.42 23.62 -10.60
CA ALA A 435 0.70 24.37 -11.83
C ALA A 435 2.15 24.90 -11.91
N ILE A 436 3.12 24.06 -11.52
CA ILE A 436 4.55 24.39 -11.49
C ILE A 436 5.03 24.90 -12.84
N GLY A 437 5.78 25.99 -12.85
CA GLY A 437 6.35 26.60 -14.05
C GLY A 437 5.37 27.43 -14.87
N THR A 438 4.12 27.57 -14.42
CA THR A 438 3.10 28.41 -15.08
C THR A 438 2.86 29.71 -14.29
N PRO A 439 2.24 30.74 -14.91
CA PRO A 439 1.79 31.93 -14.18
C PRO A 439 0.74 31.66 -13.08
N HIS A 440 0.16 30.46 -13.03
CA HIS A 440 -0.83 30.04 -12.05
C HIS A 440 -0.24 29.18 -10.91
N GLU A 441 1.08 29.11 -10.81
CA GLU A 441 1.77 28.36 -9.77
C GLU A 441 1.33 28.80 -8.38
N ARG A 442 0.92 27.83 -7.54
CA ARG A 442 0.49 28.09 -6.17
C ARG A 442 1.02 27.04 -5.22
N THR A 443 1.52 27.48 -4.07
CA THR A 443 2.03 26.57 -3.03
C THR A 443 1.12 26.59 -1.80
N THR A 444 0.75 25.39 -1.36
CA THR A 444 0.13 25.13 -0.05
C THR A 444 1.20 24.54 0.87
N GLY A 445 1.44 25.18 2.01
CA GLY A 445 2.30 24.68 3.08
C GLY A 445 1.52 23.93 4.15
N TYR A 446 2.15 22.92 4.73
CA TYR A 446 1.61 22.08 5.80
C TYR A 446 2.60 22.06 6.97
N SER A 447 2.12 22.37 8.17
CA SER A 447 2.86 22.13 9.41
C SER A 447 2.23 20.96 10.17
N TRP A 448 3.04 20.27 10.97
CA TRP A 448 2.63 19.08 11.71
C TRP A 448 2.77 19.31 13.20
N HIS A 449 1.84 18.73 13.94
CA HIS A 449 1.92 18.71 15.39
C HIS A 449 3.20 17.96 15.82
N PRO A 450 3.94 18.45 16.84
CA PRO A 450 5.23 17.87 17.23
C PRO A 450 5.12 16.43 17.76
N GLN A 451 4.03 16.13 18.48
CA GLN A 451 3.80 14.81 19.08
C GLN A 451 2.90 13.93 18.21
N PHE A 452 1.69 14.41 17.89
CA PHE A 452 0.73 13.66 17.10
C PHE A 452 1.08 13.63 15.60
N ASP A 453 0.66 12.56 14.95
CA ASP A 453 0.70 12.43 13.49
C ASP A 453 -0.47 13.17 12.82
N LYS A 454 -0.65 14.45 13.20
CA LYS A 454 -1.76 15.31 12.78
C LYS A 454 -1.24 16.66 12.27
N ILE A 455 -1.95 17.24 11.30
CA ILE A 455 -1.64 18.55 10.74
C ILE A 455 -1.93 19.62 11.79
N ALA A 456 -0.99 20.53 12.03
CA ALA A 456 -1.15 21.68 12.92
C ALA A 456 -1.62 22.93 12.16
N SER A 457 -1.18 23.12 10.91
CA SER A 457 -1.71 24.18 10.06
C SER A 457 -1.58 23.88 8.57
N VAL A 458 -2.47 24.48 7.78
CA VAL A 458 -2.42 24.53 6.32
C VAL A 458 -2.42 25.99 5.90
N THR A 459 -1.38 26.41 5.18
CA THR A 459 -1.21 27.80 4.72
C THR A 459 -1.23 27.86 3.21
N ARG A 460 -2.08 28.70 2.63
CA ARG A 460 -2.22 28.90 1.18
C ARG A 460 -1.98 30.36 0.83
N SER A 461 -1.24 30.62 -0.24
CA SER A 461 -1.16 31.97 -0.81
C SER A 461 -2.53 32.45 -1.27
N SER A 462 -2.86 33.71 -0.99
CA SER A 462 -4.05 34.34 -1.53
C SER A 462 -3.91 34.52 -3.04
N VAL A 463 -4.97 34.18 -3.78
CA VAL A 463 -5.03 34.35 -5.23
C VAL A 463 -5.36 35.79 -5.64
N ALA A 464 -5.80 36.64 -4.69
CA ALA A 464 -6.24 38.01 -4.99
C ALA A 464 -5.19 39.07 -4.66
N HIS A 465 -4.30 38.82 -3.69
CA HIS A 465 -3.26 39.77 -3.28
C HIS A 465 -1.94 39.06 -2.98
N ALA A 466 -0.90 39.41 -3.74
CA ALA A 466 0.44 38.89 -3.54
C ALA A 466 0.95 39.21 -2.11
N GLY A 467 1.52 38.20 -1.44
CA GLY A 467 2.03 38.31 -0.07
C GLY A 467 1.00 38.10 1.04
N GLN A 468 -0.29 37.97 0.72
CA GLN A 468 -1.31 37.56 1.69
C GLN A 468 -1.51 36.04 1.65
N THR A 469 -1.97 35.47 2.77
CA THR A 469 -2.27 34.03 2.89
C THR A 469 -3.62 33.80 3.56
N THR A 470 -4.17 32.60 3.35
CA THR A 470 -5.16 32.00 4.26
C THR A 470 -4.49 30.87 5.02
N THR A 471 -4.66 30.87 6.33
CA THR A 471 -4.14 29.83 7.22
C THR A 471 -5.30 29.18 7.95
N THR A 472 -5.38 27.86 7.88
CA THR A 472 -6.25 27.05 8.74
C THR A 472 -5.38 26.34 9.76
N SER A 473 -5.56 26.65 11.05
CA SER A 473 -4.87 26.03 12.17
C SER A 473 -5.76 25.04 12.90
N PHE A 474 -5.16 23.99 13.43
CA PHE A 474 -5.80 22.89 14.14
C PHE A 474 -5.14 22.74 15.50
N GLU A 475 -5.92 22.94 16.57
CA GLU A 475 -5.45 22.74 17.94
C GLU A 475 -5.99 21.43 18.49
N TYR A 476 -5.18 20.73 19.28
CA TYR A 476 -5.52 19.42 19.82
C TYR A 476 -5.37 19.39 21.33
N ASP A 477 -6.14 18.54 22.00
CA ASP A 477 -5.94 18.24 23.41
C ASP A 477 -4.74 17.30 23.63
N PRO A 478 -4.33 17.03 24.89
CA PRO A 478 -3.23 16.10 25.17
C PRO A 478 -3.47 14.64 24.74
N ALA A 479 -4.71 14.24 24.43
CA ALA A 479 -5.07 12.94 23.86
C ALA A 479 -5.13 12.96 22.32
N GLY A 480 -4.88 14.12 21.72
CA GLY A 480 -4.91 14.34 20.28
C GLY A 480 -6.30 14.59 19.71
N ASN A 481 -7.35 14.79 20.50
CA ASN A 481 -8.67 15.19 19.98
C ASN A 481 -8.63 16.62 19.44
N LEU A 482 -9.33 16.89 18.34
CA LEU A 482 -9.32 18.20 17.67
C LEU A 482 -10.16 19.21 18.45
N LEU A 483 -9.54 20.12 19.19
CA LEU A 483 -10.23 21.13 19.98
C LEU A 483 -10.76 22.27 19.14
N THR A 484 -9.97 22.79 18.20
CA THR A 484 -10.39 23.92 17.37
C THR A 484 -9.90 23.81 15.94
N VAL A 485 -10.70 24.33 15.01
CA VAL A 485 -10.30 24.62 13.64
C VAL A 485 -10.48 26.11 13.41
N SER A 486 -9.38 26.85 13.25
CA SER A 486 -9.40 28.30 13.08
C SER A 486 -8.89 28.67 11.70
N THR A 487 -9.69 29.38 10.89
CA THR A 487 -9.26 29.94 9.59
C THR A 487 -9.10 31.44 9.71
N THR A 488 -7.91 31.94 9.39
CA THR A 488 -7.56 33.37 9.39
C THR A 488 -6.88 33.76 8.08
N GLY A 489 -6.88 35.06 7.77
CA GLY A 489 -6.24 35.59 6.57
C GLY A 489 -7.26 36.11 5.56
N PHE A 490 -7.17 35.68 4.30
CA PHE A 490 -7.96 36.25 3.20
C PHE A 490 -8.57 35.21 2.25
N ASP A 491 -9.90 35.19 2.14
CA ASP A 491 -10.61 34.46 1.10
C ASP A 491 -10.95 35.40 -0.06
N GLY A 492 -10.20 35.27 -1.16
CA GLY A 492 -10.18 36.27 -2.22
C GLY A 492 -9.72 37.63 -1.68
N THR A 493 -10.56 38.65 -1.83
CA THR A 493 -10.29 40.02 -1.35
C THR A 493 -10.78 40.26 0.08
N ASN A 494 -11.53 39.33 0.68
CA ASN A 494 -12.19 39.55 1.96
C ASN A 494 -11.37 38.93 3.09
N PRO A 495 -11.14 39.66 4.20
CA PRO A 495 -10.55 39.05 5.38
C PRO A 495 -11.50 37.97 5.92
N VAL A 496 -10.92 36.82 6.30
CA VAL A 496 -11.64 35.71 6.92
C VAL A 496 -11.12 35.49 8.33
N GLY A 497 -12.04 35.26 9.26
CA GLY A 497 -11.78 34.89 10.64
C GLY A 497 -12.94 34.05 11.13
N ARG A 498 -12.73 32.74 11.28
CA ARG A 498 -13.76 31.82 11.78
C ARG A 498 -13.13 30.69 12.57
N THR A 499 -13.78 30.28 13.64
CA THR A 499 -13.32 29.19 14.51
C THR A 499 -14.45 28.24 14.80
N ILE A 500 -14.21 26.95 14.65
CA ILE A 500 -15.12 25.89 15.10
C ILE A 500 -14.45 25.23 16.30
N SER A 501 -15.20 25.00 17.38
CA SER A 501 -14.68 24.39 18.60
C SER A 501 -15.39 23.08 18.92
N TYR A 502 -14.66 22.12 19.50
CA TYR A 502 -15.20 20.82 19.88
C TYR A 502 -14.84 20.49 21.32
N THR A 503 -15.73 19.75 21.98
CA THR A 503 -15.45 19.10 23.27
C THR A 503 -15.61 17.60 23.15
N TYR A 504 -14.96 16.84 24.03
CA TYR A 504 -14.90 15.38 23.96
C TYR A 504 -15.13 14.74 25.31
N ASN A 505 -15.66 13.52 25.30
CA ASN A 505 -15.64 12.64 26.47
C ASN A 505 -14.29 11.91 26.59
N ALA A 506 -14.11 11.13 27.66
CA ALA A 506 -12.88 10.38 27.93
C ALA A 506 -12.54 9.30 26.88
N ASN A 507 -13.50 8.89 26.04
CA ASN A 507 -13.30 7.91 24.97
C ASN A 507 -13.03 8.59 23.61
N GLY A 508 -12.91 9.92 23.57
CA GLY A 508 -12.66 10.68 22.34
C GLY A 508 -13.89 10.90 21.46
N GLN A 509 -15.08 10.78 22.02
CA GLN A 509 -16.32 11.03 21.31
C GLN A 509 -16.70 12.50 21.48
N VAL A 510 -17.10 13.16 20.38
CA VAL A 510 -17.47 14.58 20.37
C VAL A 510 -18.71 14.77 21.25
N LEU A 511 -18.64 15.63 22.26
CA LEU A 511 -19.79 16.00 23.09
C LEU A 511 -20.49 17.24 22.55
N THR A 512 -19.71 18.23 22.10
CA THR A 512 -20.24 19.43 21.45
C THR A 512 -19.43 19.81 20.23
N ALA A 513 -20.11 20.40 19.25
CA ALA A 513 -19.51 21.12 18.13
C ALA A 513 -20.13 22.53 18.09
N ASP A 514 -19.31 23.56 18.32
CA ASP A 514 -19.70 24.97 18.30
C ASP A 514 -19.21 25.60 16.99
N GLY A 515 -20.14 26.10 16.19
CA GLY A 515 -19.86 26.62 14.87
C GLY A 515 -19.20 28.00 14.90
N PRO A 516 -18.95 28.59 13.71
CA PRO A 516 -18.17 29.81 13.60
C PRO A 516 -18.96 31.10 13.85
N ARG A 517 -20.27 31.03 14.10
CA ARG A 517 -21.11 32.22 14.25
C ARG A 517 -21.00 32.78 15.65
N SER A 518 -20.65 34.06 15.75
CA SER A 518 -20.67 34.79 17.02
C SER A 518 -22.00 35.51 17.27
N ASP A 519 -22.86 35.61 16.25
CA ASP A 519 -24.12 36.36 16.30
C ASP A 519 -25.33 35.50 16.68
N VAL A 520 -25.21 34.18 16.59
CA VAL A 520 -26.21 33.21 17.07
C VAL A 520 -25.49 31.99 17.61
N ALA A 521 -26.02 31.38 18.67
CA ALA A 521 -25.51 30.10 19.13
C ALA A 521 -25.76 29.02 18.07
N ASP A 522 -24.69 28.40 17.58
CA ASP A 522 -24.70 27.30 16.62
C ASP A 522 -23.99 26.07 17.19
N VAL A 523 -24.33 25.74 18.44
CA VAL A 523 -23.83 24.57 19.17
C VAL A 523 -24.70 23.35 18.90
N ILE A 524 -24.07 22.25 18.49
CA ILE A 524 -24.66 20.91 18.42
C ILE A 524 -24.13 20.08 19.59
N THR A 525 -25.01 19.40 20.31
CA THR A 525 -24.66 18.48 21.40
C THR A 525 -24.93 17.03 20.98
N PHE A 526 -24.06 16.12 21.41
CA PHE A 526 -24.14 14.69 21.12
C PHE A 526 -24.18 13.90 22.42
N ASP A 527 -25.14 12.98 22.52
CA ASP A 527 -25.28 12.05 23.63
C ASP A 527 -24.99 10.62 23.17
N TYR A 528 -24.43 9.81 24.07
CA TYR A 528 -24.00 8.45 23.76
C TYR A 528 -24.57 7.47 24.78
N TYR A 529 -24.88 6.27 24.32
CA TYR A 529 -25.19 5.16 25.21
C TYR A 529 -24.03 4.90 26.17
N PRO A 530 -24.31 4.71 27.47
CA PRO A 530 -23.29 4.42 28.47
C PRO A 530 -22.47 3.16 28.11
N ASN A 531 -21.24 3.10 28.60
CA ASN A 531 -20.41 1.90 28.50
C ASN A 531 -20.78 0.93 29.63
N ASP A 532 -21.98 0.35 29.58
CA ASP A 532 -22.43 -0.63 30.55
C ASP A 532 -22.95 -1.91 29.91
N ALA A 533 -23.02 -2.97 30.73
CA ALA A 533 -23.35 -4.28 30.23
C ALA A 533 -24.77 -4.37 29.62
N GLY A 534 -25.70 -3.58 30.16
CA GLY A 534 -27.12 -3.57 29.81
C GLY A 534 -27.39 -3.00 28.42
N GLU A 535 -26.53 -2.12 27.92
CA GLU A 535 -26.65 -1.55 26.57
C GLU A 535 -26.33 -2.55 25.44
N GLY A 536 -25.82 -3.74 25.76
CA GLY A 536 -25.54 -4.78 24.76
C GLY A 536 -24.64 -4.28 23.62
N LEU A 537 -25.17 -4.26 22.39
CA LEU A 537 -24.44 -3.78 21.20
C LEU A 537 -24.44 -2.25 21.05
N ASN A 538 -25.20 -1.52 21.87
CA ASN A 538 -25.29 -0.07 21.82
C ASN A 538 -24.18 0.63 22.61
N ARG A 539 -23.39 -0.08 23.42
CA ARG A 539 -22.32 0.49 24.27
C ARG A 539 -21.46 1.49 23.52
N GLY A 540 -21.44 2.73 24.02
CA GLY A 540 -20.64 3.82 23.47
C GLY A 540 -21.08 4.29 22.07
N ARG A 541 -22.26 3.91 21.57
CA ARG A 541 -22.80 4.42 20.30
C ARG A 541 -23.54 5.74 20.51
N LEU A 542 -23.66 6.53 19.45
CA LEU A 542 -24.47 7.74 19.45
C LEU A 542 -25.94 7.37 19.70
N HIS A 543 -26.60 8.11 20.61
CA HIS A 543 -27.98 7.88 21.03
C HIS A 543 -28.99 8.46 20.04
#